data_AF-A0A841JP21-F1
#
_entry.id   AF-A0A841JP21-F1
#
_cell.length_a   1.000
_cell.length_b   1.000
_cell.length_c   1.000
_cell.angle_alpha   90.00
_cell.angle_beta   90.00
_cell.angle_gamma   90.00
#
_symmetry.space_group_name_H-M   'P 1'
#
loop_
_entity.id
_entity.type
_entity.pdbx_description
1 polymer ?
#
loop_
_entity_poly.entity_id
_entity_poly.type
_entity_poly.pdbx_seq_one_letter_code
_entity_poly.pdbx_strand_id
1 'polypeptide(L)' 'MRNSSLINRRNKLIYAKYAELWGQGLREELIWPELVLAFHLERDTIYRIVLKQSKIIEAVSPELPLEDKDAAN' A
#
# COMPACT_ATOMS: atom_id res chain seq x y z
N MET A 1 2.31 11.29 23.27
CA MET A 1 2.27 10.27 22.20
C MET A 1 0.98 10.32 21.35
N ARG A 2 0.50 11.50 20.89
CA ARG A 2 -0.72 11.60 20.04
C ARG A 2 -0.44 11.82 18.54
N ASN A 3 0.72 12.35 18.17
CA ASN A 3 1.04 12.63 16.78
C ASN A 3 1.32 11.37 15.94
N SER A 4 1.91 10.35 16.57
CA SER A 4 2.28 9.10 15.87
C SER A 4 1.07 8.34 15.32
N SER A 5 -0.08 8.40 16.00
CA SER A 5 -1.31 7.73 15.54
C SER A 5 -1.97 8.46 14.36
N LEU A 6 -1.97 9.80 14.37
CA LEU A 6 -2.50 10.62 13.27
C LEU A 6 -1.66 10.46 11.99
N ILE A 7 -0.33 10.50 12.12
CA ILE A 7 0.59 10.28 11.00
C ILE A 7 0.39 8.87 10.42
N ASN A 8 0.29 7.84 11.28
CA ASN A 8 0.03 6.49 10.82
C ASN A 8 -1.33 6.36 10.12
N ARG A 9 -2.37 7.04 10.60
CA ARG A 9 -3.68 7.03 9.95
C ARG A 9 -3.61 7.66 8.55
N ARG A 10 -2.94 8.82 8.41
CA ARG A 10 -2.74 9.46 7.11
C ARG A 10 -1.97 8.56 6.15
N ASN A 11 -0.89 7.92 6.62
CA ASN A 11 -0.07 7.03 5.80
C ASN A 11 -0.84 5.80 5.32
N LYS A 12 -1.70 5.22 6.18
CA LYS A 12 -2.60 4.13 5.78
C LYS A 12 -3.60 4.55 4.71
N LEU A 13 -4.13 5.78 4.79
CA LEU A 13 -5.04 6.31 3.77
C LEU A 13 -4.36 6.51 2.43
N ILE A 14 -3.12 7.02 2.42
CA ILE A 14 -2.32 7.16 1.20
C ILE A 14 -2.12 5.81 0.52
N TYR A 15 -1.73 4.79 1.29
CA TYR A 15 -1.56 3.44 0.77
C TYR A 15 -2.88 2.83 0.28
N ALA A 16 -3.98 3.00 1.03
CA ALA A 16 -5.28 2.50 0.61
C ALA A 16 -5.73 3.11 -0.73
N LYS A 17 -5.49 4.40 -0.94
CA LYS A 17 -5.80 5.05 -2.22
C LYS A 17 -4.91 4.55 -3.36
N TYR A 18 -3.62 4.35 -3.09
CA TYR A 18 -2.71 3.72 -4.05
C TYR A 18 -3.22 2.33 -4.47
N ALA A 19 -3.55 1.48 -3.50
CA ALA A 19 -4.03 0.13 -3.74
C ALA A 19 -5.39 0.10 -4.46
N GLU A 20 -6.28 1.04 -4.16
CA GLU A 20 -7.56 1.21 -4.87
C GLU A 20 -7.34 1.51 -6.36
N LEU A 21 -6.50 2.51 -6.67
CA LEU A 21 -6.21 2.90 -8.06
C LEU A 21 -5.46 1.79 -8.82
N TRP A 22 -4.54 1.10 -8.14
CA TRP A 22 -3.86 -0.07 -8.68
C TRP A 22 -4.84 -1.21 -8.96
N GLY A 23 -5.76 -1.50 -8.03
CA GLY A 23 -6.78 -2.54 -8.17
C GLY A 23 -7.81 -2.24 -9.27
N GLN A 24 -8.00 -0.96 -9.62
CA GLN A 24 -8.79 -0.53 -10.78
C GLN A 24 -8.03 -0.70 -12.11
N GLY A 25 -6.77 -1.15 -12.08
CA GLY A 25 -5.93 -1.35 -13.27
C GLY A 25 -5.32 -0.07 -13.82
N LEU A 26 -5.28 1.02 -13.03
CA LEU A 26 -4.63 2.25 -13.46
C LEU A 26 -3.11 2.03 -13.57
N ARG A 27 -2.50 2.56 -14.64
CA ARG A 27 -1.04 2.50 -14.80
C ARG A 27 -0.35 3.28 -13.69
N GLU A 28 0.73 2.74 -13.16
CA GLU A 28 1.50 3.33 -12.05
C GLU A 28 1.89 4.79 -12.30
N GLU A 29 2.30 5.11 -13.53
CA GLU A 29 2.67 6.45 -13.99
C GLU A 29 1.55 7.48 -13.80
N LEU A 30 0.29 7.04 -13.83
CA LEU A 30 -0.90 7.87 -13.64
C LEU A 30 -1.34 7.90 -12.17
N ILE A 31 -1.04 6.86 -11.39
CA ILE A 31 -1.37 6.80 -9.96
C ILE A 31 -0.58 7.87 -9.19
N TRP A 32 0.72 8.04 -9.49
CA TRP A 32 1.56 8.97 -8.73
C TRP A 32 1.10 10.44 -8.80
N PRO A 33 0.79 11.02 -9.98
CA PRO A 33 0.19 12.35 -10.08
C PRO A 33 -1.11 12.50 -9.29
N GLU A 34 -2.02 11.51 -9.37
CA GLU A 34 -3.29 11.53 -8.64
C GLU A 34 -3.08 11.59 -7.12
N LEU A 35 -2.13 10.82 -6.60
CA LEU A 35 -1.79 10.85 -5.18
C LEU A 35 -1.15 12.18 -4.75
N VAL A 36 -0.28 12.76 -5.58
CA VAL A 36 0.32 14.09 -5.32
C VAL A 36 -0.77 15.16 -5.23
N LEU A 37 -1.73 15.15 -6.17
CA LEU A 37 -2.86 16.07 -6.18
C LEU A 37 -3.79 15.87 -4.97
N ALA A 38 -4.10 14.63 -4.63
CA ALA A 38 -5.03 14.31 -3.54
C ALA A 38 -4.47 14.63 -2.14
N PHE A 39 -3.16 14.45 -1.93
CA PHE A 39 -2.56 14.54 -0.60
C PHE A 39 -1.66 15.76 -0.40
N HIS A 40 -1.39 16.53 -1.45
CA HIS A 40 -0.50 17.70 -1.45
C HIS A 40 0.86 17.40 -0.81
N LEU A 41 1.45 16.27 -1.19
CA LEU A 41 2.77 15.83 -0.76
C LEU A 41 3.65 15.61 -1.99
N GLU A 42 4.96 15.75 -1.79
CA GLU A 42 5.93 15.39 -2.82
C GLU A 42 5.84 13.91 -3.16
N ARG A 43 6.10 13.59 -4.44
CA ARG A 43 6.07 12.22 -4.95
C ARG A 43 7.01 11.30 -4.17
N ASP A 44 8.22 11.74 -3.83
CA ASP A 44 9.18 10.92 -3.05
C ASP A 44 8.64 10.57 -1.67
N THR A 45 7.96 11.51 -1.01
CA THR A 45 7.33 11.28 0.30
C THR A 45 6.22 10.22 0.19
N ILE A 46 5.35 10.35 -0.81
CA ILE A 46 4.26 9.39 -1.06
C ILE A 46 4.84 8.01 -1.38
N TYR A 47 5.87 7.94 -2.23
CA TYR A 47 6.55 6.70 -2.59
C TYR A 47 7.10 5.97 -1.35
N ARG A 48 7.83 6.69 -0.47
CA ARG A 48 8.34 6.12 0.78
C ARG A 48 7.22 5.64 1.71
N ILE A 49 6.10 6.35 1.76
CA ILE A 49 4.93 5.94 2.54
C ILE A 49 4.36 4.64 1.99
N VAL A 50 4.12 4.57 0.67
CA VAL A 50 3.57 3.38 0.01
C VAL A 50 4.48 2.17 0.23
N LEU A 51 5.78 2.32 -0.03
CA LEU A 51 6.78 1.25 0.17
C LEU A 51 6.86 0.79 1.63
N LYS A 52 6.73 1.71 2.60
CA LYS A 52 6.74 1.34 4.02
C LYS A 52 5.47 0.59 4.42
N GLN A 53 4.30 1.00 3.90
CA GLN A 53 3.03 0.36 4.23
C GLN A 53 2.88 -1.02 3.54
N SER A 54 3.41 -1.20 2.32
CA SER A 54 3.36 -2.51 1.64
C SER A 54 4.09 -3.59 2.47
N LYS A 55 5.28 -3.28 2.97
CA LYS A 55 6.06 -4.19 3.83
C LYS A 55 5.35 -4.55 5.15
N ILE A 56 4.57 -3.62 5.70
CA ILE A 56 3.77 -3.89 6.90
C ILE A 56 2.65 -4.87 6.57
N ILE A 57 2.02 -4.72 5.40
CA ILE A 57 0.94 -5.62 4.98
C ILE A 57 1.50 -7.00 4.65
N GLU A 58 2.63 -7.10 3.94
CA GLU A 58 3.34 -8.36 3.72
C GLU A 58 3.70 -9.06 5.04
N ALA A 59 4.18 -8.31 6.03
CA ALA A 59 4.51 -8.87 7.35
C ALA A 59 3.28 -9.31 8.17
N VAL A 60 2.12 -8.70 7.94
CA VAL A 60 0.84 -9.02 8.63
C VAL A 60 0.05 -10.09 7.89
N SER A 61 0.31 -10.26 6.59
CA SER A 61 -0.25 -11.29 5.73
C SER A 61 0.87 -12.23 5.28
N PRO A 62 1.51 -12.99 6.20
CA PRO A 62 2.32 -14.11 5.78
C PRO A 62 1.39 -15.03 5.00
N GLU A 63 1.77 -15.34 3.76
CA GLU A 63 1.04 -16.25 2.88
C GLU A 63 0.55 -17.46 3.70
N LEU A 64 -0.75 -17.73 3.64
CA LEU A 64 -1.28 -19.03 4.01
C LEU A 64 -0.43 -20.08 3.30
N PRO A 65 0.03 -21.14 3.99
CA PRO A 65 0.78 -22.19 3.32
C PRO A 65 -0.06 -22.65 2.15
N LEU A 66 0.50 -22.59 0.93
CA LEU A 66 -0.05 -23.26 -0.21
C LEU A 66 -0.15 -24.73 0.21
N GLU A 67 -1.35 -25.20 0.55
CA GLU A 67 -1.62 -26.63 0.58
C GLU A 67 -1.40 -27.12 -0.85
N ASP A 68 -0.20 -27.65 -1.10
CA ASP A 68 0.06 -28.52 -2.22
C ASP A 68 -0.87 -29.73 -2.08
N LYS A 69 -2.07 -29.60 -2.64
CA LYS A 69 -2.96 -30.73 -2.93
C LYS A 69 -2.38 -31.49 -4.11
N ASP A 70 -1.27 -32.18 -3.89
CA ASP A 70 -0.80 -33.22 -4.80
C ASP A 70 -0.10 -34.34 -4.01
N ALA A 71 -0.94 -35.14 -3.35
CA ALA A 71 -0.63 -36.54 -3.08
C ALA A 71 -1.82 -37.39 -3.55
N ALA A 72 -2.10 -37.30 -4.85
CA ALA A 72 -2.81 -38.34 -5.59
C ALA A 72 -1.77 -39.10 -6.42
N ASN A 73 -1.19 -40.15 -5.84
CA ASN A 73 -1.09 -41.50 -6.42
C ASN A 73 -0.38 -42.45 -5.43
#